data_AF-A0A8C7Z2Y9-F1
#
_entry.id   AF-A0A8C7Z2Y9-F1
#
_cell.length_a   1.000
_cell.length_b   1.000
_cell.length_c   1.000
_cell.angle_alpha   90.00
_cell.angle_beta   90.00
_cell.angle_gamma   90.00
#
_symmetry.space_group_name_H-M   'P 1'
#
loop_
_entity.id
_entity.type
_entity.pdbx_description
1 polymer ?
#
loop_
_entity_poly.entity_id
_entity_poly.type
_entity_poly.pdbx_seq_one_letter_code
_entity_poly.pdbx_strand_id
1 'polypeptide(L)'
;MDLVLNVADRYVLTPYVYPASWPEDGALRQILSLLVVTNLGAAILYLGLGAISYFFIFDHDLMKHPHFLENQVLREIKYAMTSLPWISVPTVALFFAEVRGYSKLYDNVGDSPLGWPGLFLSMISFLLFTDMCIYWIHRFLHHKLIYKLFHKPHHIWKIPTPFASHAFHPVDGFLQGLPYHIYPFLFPLHKVLYLLLYVFVNIWTISIHDGDYRVPDTLTSVINGSAHHTDHHLFFDYNYGQYFTLWDRLGGSYRHPSALMGKGPLEVVRRLQAEGKLSGRGKTQEHASGHSQYGRRKDE
;
A
#
# COMPACT_ATOMS: atom_id res chain seq x y z
N MET A 1 -16.96 -10.95 -3.54
CA MET A 1 -17.37 -9.79 -4.34
C MET A 1 -18.85 -9.81 -4.64
N ASP A 2 -19.47 -10.97 -4.83
CA ASP A 2 -20.93 -11.13 -4.92
C ASP A 2 -21.70 -10.45 -3.77
N LEU A 3 -21.26 -10.60 -2.51
CA LEU A 3 -21.89 -9.90 -1.37
C LEU A 3 -21.90 -8.37 -1.55
N VAL A 4 -20.78 -7.80 -1.98
CA VAL A 4 -20.63 -6.36 -2.20
C VAL A 4 -21.46 -5.92 -3.40
N LEU A 5 -21.43 -6.70 -4.48
CA LEU A 5 -22.16 -6.43 -5.71
C LEU A 5 -23.67 -6.48 -5.48
N ASN A 6 -24.17 -7.48 -4.77
CA ASN A 6 -25.58 -7.61 -4.41
C ASN A 6 -26.08 -6.43 -3.57
N VAL A 7 -25.26 -5.94 -2.62
CA VAL A 7 -25.59 -4.74 -1.84
C VAL A 7 -25.61 -3.51 -2.75
N ALA A 8 -24.60 -3.36 -3.62
CA ALA A 8 -24.56 -2.25 -4.57
C ALA A 8 -25.76 -2.26 -5.53
N ASP A 9 -26.10 -3.43 -6.10
CA ASP A 9 -27.26 -3.62 -6.96
C ASP A 9 -28.55 -3.26 -6.24
N ARG A 10 -28.78 -3.81 -5.04
CA ARG A 10 -30.01 -3.59 -4.28
C ARG A 10 -30.27 -2.13 -3.93
N TYR A 11 -29.23 -1.38 -3.53
CA TYR A 11 -29.40 -0.04 -2.97
C TYR A 11 -29.03 1.09 -3.92
N VAL A 12 -28.23 0.83 -4.94
CA VAL A 12 -27.67 1.89 -5.80
C VAL A 12 -27.81 1.57 -7.28
N LEU A 13 -27.26 0.45 -7.75
CA LEU A 13 -27.07 0.22 -9.18
C LEU A 13 -28.38 -0.15 -9.90
N THR A 14 -29.23 -1.01 -9.32
CA THR A 14 -30.53 -1.35 -9.92
C THR A 14 -31.51 -0.18 -9.89
N PRO A 15 -31.68 0.56 -8.78
CA PRO A 15 -32.68 1.62 -8.73
C PRO A 15 -32.30 2.90 -9.49
N TYR A 16 -30.99 3.20 -9.63
CA TYR A 16 -30.56 4.54 -10.08
C TYR A 16 -29.57 4.56 -11.24
N VAL A 17 -28.89 3.45 -11.56
CA VAL A 17 -27.78 3.45 -12.53
C VAL A 17 -28.13 2.69 -13.80
N TYR A 18 -28.55 1.43 -13.69
CA TYR A 18 -28.83 0.59 -14.85
C TYR A 18 -30.30 0.65 -15.28
N PRO A 19 -30.58 0.62 -16.59
CA PRO A 19 -31.96 0.48 -17.07
C PRO A 19 -32.49 -0.91 -16.71
N ALA A 20 -33.81 -1.04 -16.58
CA ALA A 20 -34.47 -2.32 -16.29
C ALA A 20 -34.19 -3.43 -17.33
N SER A 21 -33.74 -3.07 -18.53
CA SER A 21 -33.34 -4.02 -19.58
C SER A 21 -31.98 -4.69 -19.35
N TRP A 22 -31.18 -4.23 -18.37
CA TRP A 22 -29.87 -4.78 -18.04
C TRP A 22 -29.98 -5.66 -16.79
N PRO A 23 -30.08 -6.99 -16.91
CA PRO A 23 -30.29 -7.86 -15.76
C PRO A 23 -29.04 -7.93 -14.87
N GLU A 24 -29.24 -8.12 -13.55
CA GLU A 24 -28.18 -8.15 -12.52
C GLU A 24 -27.12 -9.24 -12.77
N ASP A 25 -27.51 -10.35 -13.38
CA ASP A 25 -26.64 -11.47 -13.75
C ASP A 25 -25.95 -11.30 -15.12
N GLY A 26 -26.27 -10.22 -15.84
CA GLY A 26 -25.71 -9.91 -17.14
C GLY A 26 -24.21 -9.60 -17.06
N ALA A 27 -23.40 -10.32 -17.85
CA ALA A 27 -21.93 -10.23 -17.78
C ALA A 27 -21.38 -8.81 -17.94
N LEU A 28 -21.86 -8.06 -18.94
CA LEU A 28 -21.42 -6.68 -19.17
C LEU A 28 -21.73 -5.77 -17.98
N ARG A 29 -22.94 -5.89 -17.41
CA ARG A 29 -23.36 -5.15 -16.22
C ARG A 29 -22.44 -5.50 -15.04
N GLN A 30 -22.24 -6.78 -14.75
CA GLN A 30 -21.40 -7.23 -13.65
C GLN A 30 -19.96 -6.71 -13.78
N ILE A 31 -19.36 -6.79 -14.96
CA ILE A 31 -17.99 -6.30 -15.21
C ILE A 31 -17.89 -4.79 -14.96
N LEU A 32 -18.83 -4.00 -15.50
CA LEU A 32 -18.84 -2.54 -15.30
C LEU A 32 -19.07 -2.17 -13.84
N SER A 33 -20.03 -2.83 -13.18
CA SER A 33 -20.31 -2.64 -11.75
C SER A 33 -19.10 -2.98 -10.89
N LEU A 34 -18.46 -4.12 -11.14
CA LEU A 34 -17.25 -4.53 -10.43
C LEU A 34 -16.13 -3.52 -10.64
N LEU A 35 -15.92 -3.03 -11.86
CA LEU A 35 -14.91 -2.01 -12.14
C LEU A 35 -15.16 -0.74 -11.31
N VAL A 36 -16.39 -0.23 -11.29
CA VAL A 36 -16.74 0.97 -10.51
C VAL A 36 -16.60 0.72 -9.01
N VAL A 37 -17.22 -0.34 -8.49
CA VAL A 37 -17.22 -0.68 -7.06
C VAL A 37 -15.80 -0.95 -6.55
N THR A 38 -14.98 -1.68 -7.31
CA THR A 38 -13.58 -1.96 -6.94
C THR A 38 -12.75 -0.69 -6.90
N ASN A 39 -12.89 0.21 -7.88
CA ASN A 39 -12.14 1.47 -7.87
C ASN A 39 -12.57 2.40 -6.74
N LEU A 40 -13.88 2.56 -6.51
CA LEU A 40 -14.39 3.37 -5.39
C LEU A 40 -13.97 2.78 -4.04
N GLY A 41 -14.11 1.46 -3.87
CA GLY A 41 -13.71 0.76 -2.66
C GLY A 41 -12.21 0.89 -2.39
N ALA A 42 -11.38 0.69 -3.41
CA ALA A 42 -9.93 0.88 -3.30
C ALA A 42 -9.57 2.32 -2.93
N ALA A 43 -10.19 3.32 -3.57
CA ALA A 43 -9.96 4.72 -3.27
C ALA A 43 -10.37 5.09 -1.84
N ILE A 44 -11.54 4.63 -1.38
CA ILE A 44 -12.04 4.89 -0.02
C ILE A 44 -11.14 4.24 1.03
N LEU A 45 -10.76 2.97 0.84
CA LEU A 45 -9.87 2.27 1.77
C LEU A 45 -8.49 2.92 1.79
N TYR A 46 -7.89 3.18 0.64
CA TYR A 46 -6.57 3.80 0.53
C TYR A 46 -6.54 5.20 1.14
N LEU A 47 -7.44 6.10 0.72
CA LEU A 47 -7.46 7.48 1.20
C LEU A 47 -7.92 7.56 2.65
N GLY A 48 -8.91 6.77 3.05
CA GLY A 48 -9.45 6.76 4.40
C GLY A 48 -8.46 6.20 5.43
N LEU A 49 -7.98 4.97 5.22
CA LEU A 49 -7.01 4.34 6.11
C LEU A 49 -5.65 5.05 6.07
N GLY A 50 -5.23 5.52 4.88
CA GLY A 50 -4.02 6.31 4.70
C GLY A 50 -4.10 7.64 5.45
N ALA A 51 -5.23 8.34 5.40
CA ALA A 51 -5.45 9.56 6.17
C ALA A 51 -5.46 9.29 7.68
N ILE A 52 -6.12 8.22 8.14
CA ILE A 52 -6.11 7.85 9.56
C ILE A 52 -4.67 7.61 10.03
N SER A 53 -3.90 6.78 9.33
CA SER A 53 -2.50 6.54 9.67
C SER A 53 -1.67 7.83 9.59
N TYR A 54 -1.85 8.64 8.54
CA TYR A 54 -1.10 9.89 8.39
C TYR A 54 -1.36 10.89 9.51
N PHE A 55 -2.62 11.13 9.90
CA PHE A 55 -2.93 12.14 10.91
C PHE A 55 -2.72 11.67 12.35
N PHE A 56 -2.87 10.37 12.63
CA PHE A 56 -2.87 9.86 14.00
C PHE A 56 -1.67 8.99 14.37
N ILE A 57 -0.94 8.45 13.40
CA ILE A 57 0.15 7.48 13.64
C ILE A 57 1.49 8.01 13.12
N PHE A 58 1.52 8.53 11.89
CA PHE A 58 2.74 8.97 11.21
C PHE A 58 3.45 10.12 11.94
N ASP A 59 4.73 9.90 12.24
CA ASP A 59 5.58 10.95 12.82
C ASP A 59 6.01 11.93 11.74
N HIS A 60 5.42 13.13 11.75
CA HIS A 60 5.67 14.17 10.76
C HIS A 60 7.11 14.72 10.80
N ASP A 61 7.88 14.44 11.86
CA ASP A 61 9.31 14.78 11.88
C ASP A 61 10.10 14.02 10.80
N LEU A 62 9.62 12.85 10.36
CA LEU A 62 10.20 12.11 9.22
C LEU A 62 10.24 12.96 7.94
N MET A 63 9.32 13.92 7.78
CA MET A 63 9.27 14.80 6.61
C MET A 63 10.46 15.77 6.54
N LYS A 64 11.20 15.94 7.64
CA LYS A 64 12.41 16.77 7.69
C LYS A 64 13.67 16.01 7.22
N HIS A 65 13.56 14.71 6.98
CA HIS A 65 14.69 13.89 6.56
C HIS A 65 15.22 14.35 5.19
N PRO A 66 16.56 14.39 4.94
CA PRO A 66 17.12 14.88 3.67
C PRO A 66 16.69 14.11 2.41
N HIS A 67 16.23 12.87 2.58
CA HIS A 67 15.68 12.05 1.49
C HIS A 67 14.17 12.16 1.32
N PHE A 68 13.48 12.92 2.19
CA PHE A 68 12.07 13.22 2.00
C PHE A 68 11.92 14.19 0.82
N LEU A 69 11.09 13.82 -0.15
CA LEU A 69 10.95 14.56 -1.39
C LEU A 69 9.99 15.75 -1.23
N GLU A 70 10.19 16.77 -2.07
CA GLU A 70 9.26 17.89 -2.12
C GLU A 70 7.88 17.42 -2.60
N ASN A 71 6.82 17.89 -1.92
CA ASN A 71 5.42 17.52 -2.16
C ASN A 71 5.17 16.00 -2.18
N GLN A 72 5.98 15.22 -1.44
CA GLN A 72 5.97 13.76 -1.51
C GLN A 72 4.59 13.16 -1.26
N VAL A 73 3.89 13.57 -0.20
CA VAL A 73 2.54 13.05 0.14
C VAL A 73 1.57 13.20 -1.04
N LEU A 74 1.50 14.39 -1.65
CA LEU A 74 0.64 14.64 -2.81
C LEU A 74 1.06 13.79 -4.01
N ARG A 75 2.37 13.61 -4.22
CA ARG A 75 2.88 12.79 -5.33
C ARG A 75 2.58 11.31 -5.13
N GLU A 76 2.68 10.80 -3.91
CA GLU A 76 2.30 9.43 -3.54
C GLU A 76 0.81 9.21 -3.79
N ILE A 77 -0.06 10.09 -3.27
CA ILE A 77 -1.51 10.03 -3.48
C ILE A 77 -1.83 10.08 -4.98
N LYS A 78 -1.27 11.04 -5.72
CA LYS A 78 -1.50 11.16 -7.16
C LYS A 78 -1.09 9.88 -7.88
N TYR A 79 0.08 9.33 -7.55
CA TYR A 79 0.59 8.15 -8.24
C TYR A 79 -0.27 6.92 -7.96
N ALA A 80 -0.64 6.68 -6.69
CA ALA A 80 -1.57 5.62 -6.32
C ALA A 80 -2.93 5.76 -7.04
N MET A 81 -3.54 6.94 -6.99
CA MET A 81 -4.85 7.20 -7.61
C MET A 81 -4.82 7.08 -9.14
N THR A 82 -3.67 7.31 -9.79
CA THR A 82 -3.50 7.03 -11.22
C THR A 82 -3.29 5.54 -11.52
N SER A 83 -2.66 4.80 -10.62
CA SER A 83 -2.33 3.38 -10.82
C SER A 83 -3.49 2.44 -10.49
N LEU A 84 -4.30 2.74 -9.47
CA LEU A 84 -5.40 1.89 -8.99
C LEU A 84 -6.38 1.45 -10.09
N PRO A 85 -6.83 2.34 -11.02
CA PRO A 85 -7.68 1.91 -12.13
C PRO A 85 -7.06 0.84 -13.02
N TRP A 86 -5.76 0.94 -13.30
CA TRP A 86 -5.06 -0.04 -14.14
C TRP A 86 -4.87 -1.37 -13.43
N ILE A 87 -4.62 -1.35 -12.11
CA ILE A 87 -4.56 -2.55 -11.28
C ILE A 87 -5.92 -3.24 -11.23
N SER A 88 -6.99 -2.45 -11.17
CA SER A 88 -8.35 -2.97 -11.06
C SER A 88 -8.78 -3.79 -12.28
N VAL A 89 -8.27 -3.51 -13.48
CA VAL A 89 -8.67 -4.22 -14.71
C VAL A 89 -8.46 -5.74 -14.61
N PRO A 90 -7.24 -6.25 -14.38
CA PRO A 90 -7.03 -7.69 -14.21
C PRO A 90 -7.64 -8.22 -12.90
N THR A 91 -7.73 -7.42 -11.84
CA THR A 91 -8.39 -7.82 -10.58
C THR A 91 -9.89 -8.05 -10.78
N VAL A 92 -10.56 -7.22 -11.59
CA VAL A 92 -11.99 -7.38 -11.92
C VAL A 92 -12.23 -8.66 -12.71
N ALA A 93 -11.28 -9.11 -13.53
CA ALA A 93 -11.41 -10.41 -14.19
C ALA A 93 -11.46 -11.56 -13.15
N LEU A 94 -10.65 -11.49 -12.09
CA LEU A 94 -10.69 -12.45 -10.98
C LEU A 94 -12.00 -12.33 -10.20
N PHE A 95 -12.45 -11.12 -9.87
CA PHE A 95 -13.72 -10.90 -9.19
C PHE A 95 -14.93 -11.33 -10.01
N PHE A 96 -14.89 -11.16 -11.32
CA PHE A 96 -15.92 -11.64 -12.20
C PHE A 96 -15.95 -13.18 -12.18
N ALA A 97 -14.81 -13.85 -12.33
CA ALA A 97 -14.73 -15.30 -12.20
C ALA A 97 -15.25 -15.80 -10.83
N GLU A 98 -14.92 -15.07 -9.76
CA GLU A 98 -15.41 -15.35 -8.41
C GLU A 98 -16.95 -15.27 -8.33
N VAL A 99 -17.55 -14.17 -8.83
CA VAL A 99 -19.01 -13.96 -8.89
C VAL A 99 -19.71 -15.00 -9.77
N ARG A 100 -19.03 -15.50 -10.81
CA ARG A 100 -19.52 -16.58 -11.67
C ARG A 100 -19.39 -17.99 -11.04
N GLY A 101 -18.92 -18.08 -9.80
CA GLY A 101 -18.85 -19.34 -9.05
C GLY A 101 -17.61 -20.19 -9.34
N TYR A 102 -16.56 -19.62 -9.96
CA TYR A 102 -15.31 -20.35 -10.21
C TYR A 102 -14.37 -20.42 -8.99
N SER A 103 -14.68 -19.68 -7.92
CA SER A 103 -13.92 -19.73 -6.67
C SER A 103 -14.48 -20.79 -5.71
N LYS A 104 -13.72 -21.10 -4.65
CA LYS A 104 -14.11 -21.97 -3.54
C LYS A 104 -14.66 -21.18 -2.34
N LEU A 105 -15.15 -19.96 -2.57
CA LEU A 105 -15.79 -19.18 -1.53
C LEU A 105 -17.13 -19.80 -1.12
N TYR A 106 -17.39 -19.83 0.19
CA TYR A 106 -18.64 -20.37 0.74
C TYR A 106 -19.31 -19.38 1.69
N ASP A 107 -20.63 -19.52 1.84
CA ASP A 107 -21.51 -18.57 2.51
C ASP A 107 -21.64 -18.82 4.00
N ASN A 108 -21.80 -20.08 4.43
CA ASN A 108 -22.09 -20.40 5.82
C ASN A 108 -20.90 -21.08 6.49
N VAL A 109 -20.68 -20.78 7.77
CA VAL A 109 -19.65 -21.46 8.58
C VAL A 109 -19.85 -22.99 8.58
N GLY A 110 -21.10 -23.46 8.53
CA GLY A 110 -21.44 -24.89 8.48
C GLY A 110 -21.02 -25.60 7.19
N ASP A 111 -20.72 -24.86 6.12
CA ASP A 111 -20.24 -25.44 4.85
C ASP A 111 -18.77 -25.89 4.96
N SER A 112 -18.06 -25.43 5.99
CA SER A 112 -16.72 -25.91 6.36
C SER A 112 -16.83 -27.20 7.17
N PRO A 113 -16.13 -28.30 6.78
CA PRO A 113 -16.10 -29.53 7.57
C PRO A 113 -15.61 -29.35 9.01
N LEU A 114 -14.84 -28.28 9.25
CA LEU A 114 -14.27 -27.93 10.55
C LEU A 114 -15.01 -26.78 11.25
N GLY A 115 -16.11 -26.26 10.67
CA GLY A 115 -16.86 -25.12 11.23
C GLY A 115 -15.97 -23.93 11.58
N TRP A 116 -16.17 -23.36 12.78
CA TRP A 116 -15.41 -22.23 13.32
C TRP A 116 -13.88 -22.46 13.40
N PRO A 117 -13.38 -23.60 13.91
CA PRO A 117 -11.96 -23.95 13.79
C PRO A 117 -11.43 -23.88 12.35
N GLY A 118 -12.23 -24.30 11.37
CA GLY A 118 -11.89 -24.20 9.96
C GLY A 118 -11.63 -22.76 9.50
N LEU A 119 -12.45 -21.81 9.93
CA LEU A 119 -12.25 -20.38 9.60
C LEU A 119 -10.93 -19.85 10.16
N PHE A 120 -10.60 -20.19 11.41
CA PHE A 120 -9.33 -19.78 12.02
C PHE A 120 -8.13 -20.37 11.30
N LEU A 121 -8.19 -21.66 10.92
CA LEU A 121 -7.15 -22.31 10.14
C LEU A 121 -7.03 -21.72 8.72
N SER A 122 -8.14 -21.40 8.06
CA SER A 122 -8.14 -20.70 6.77
C SER A 122 -7.50 -19.31 6.88
N MET A 123 -7.73 -18.58 7.97
CA MET A 123 -7.07 -17.29 8.22
C MET A 123 -5.54 -17.45 8.33
N ILE A 124 -5.06 -18.39 9.15
CA ILE A 124 -3.61 -18.65 9.28
C ILE A 124 -3.02 -19.09 7.93
N SER A 125 -3.70 -20.02 7.24
CA SER A 125 -3.27 -20.51 5.92
C SER A 125 -3.22 -19.38 4.89
N PHE A 126 -4.21 -18.48 4.89
CA PHE A 126 -4.23 -17.30 4.03
C PHE A 126 -3.02 -16.40 4.29
N LEU A 127 -2.73 -16.08 5.56
CA LEU A 127 -1.58 -15.25 5.91
C LEU A 127 -0.27 -15.89 5.49
N LEU A 128 -0.04 -17.17 5.80
CA LEU A 128 1.20 -17.87 5.45
C LEU A 128 1.38 -18.03 3.93
N PHE A 129 0.30 -18.36 3.20
CA PHE A 129 0.34 -18.50 1.75
C PHE A 129 0.65 -17.17 1.08
N THR A 130 -0.06 -16.12 1.48
CA THR A 130 0.09 -14.79 0.87
C THR A 130 1.44 -14.17 1.22
N ASP A 131 1.95 -14.34 2.44
CA ASP A 131 3.30 -13.94 2.83
C ASP A 131 4.37 -14.59 1.95
N MET A 132 4.28 -15.91 1.74
CA MET A 132 5.20 -16.65 0.87
C MET A 132 5.19 -16.12 -0.56
N CYS A 133 4.00 -16.03 -1.16
CA CYS A 133 3.89 -15.63 -2.56
C CYS A 133 4.36 -14.18 -2.75
N ILE A 134 3.98 -13.27 -1.85
CA ILE A 134 4.39 -11.86 -1.92
C ILE A 134 5.88 -11.73 -1.74
N TYR A 135 6.49 -12.43 -0.78
CA TYR A 135 7.94 -12.44 -0.63
C TYR A 135 8.67 -12.76 -1.94
N TRP A 136 8.26 -13.83 -2.64
CA TRP A 136 8.91 -14.22 -3.89
C TRP A 136 8.63 -13.24 -5.03
N ILE A 137 7.40 -12.73 -5.13
CA ILE A 137 7.02 -11.72 -6.12
C ILE A 137 7.81 -10.43 -5.88
N HIS A 138 7.90 -9.98 -4.64
CA HIS A 138 8.61 -8.78 -4.24
C HIS A 138 10.11 -8.91 -4.51
N ARG A 139 10.73 -10.03 -4.10
CA ARG A 139 12.12 -10.32 -4.43
C ARG A 139 12.37 -10.40 -5.94
N PHE A 140 11.42 -10.97 -6.70
CA PHE A 140 11.49 -10.98 -8.15
C PHE A 140 11.40 -9.58 -8.75
N LEU A 141 10.54 -8.72 -8.23
CA LEU A 141 10.41 -7.31 -8.63
C LEU A 141 11.69 -6.51 -8.39
N HIS A 142 12.52 -6.90 -7.42
CA HIS A 142 13.87 -6.36 -7.22
C HIS A 142 14.94 -6.92 -8.17
N HIS A 143 14.60 -7.90 -9.00
CA HIS A 143 15.55 -8.42 -9.99
C HIS A 143 15.94 -7.33 -11.00
N LYS A 144 17.24 -7.21 -11.28
CA LYS A 144 17.87 -6.16 -12.11
C LYS A 144 17.20 -5.87 -13.45
N LEU A 145 16.55 -6.88 -14.04
CA LEU A 145 15.90 -6.78 -15.35
C LEU A 145 14.56 -6.04 -15.29
N ILE A 146 13.84 -6.11 -14.17
CA ILE A 146 12.48 -5.57 -14.05
C ILE A 146 12.35 -4.47 -12.99
N TYR A 147 13.28 -4.40 -12.03
CA TYR A 147 13.28 -3.41 -10.95
C TYR A 147 13.09 -1.99 -11.47
N LYS A 148 13.92 -1.57 -12.43
CA LYS A 148 13.88 -0.19 -12.96
C LYS A 148 12.53 0.16 -13.58
N LEU A 149 11.81 -0.82 -14.11
CA LEU A 149 10.56 -0.63 -14.85
C LEU A 149 9.35 -0.62 -13.90
N PHE A 150 9.25 -1.62 -13.02
CA PHE A 150 8.03 -1.82 -12.24
C PHE A 150 8.14 -1.37 -10.79
N HIS A 151 9.29 -1.59 -10.14
CA HIS A 151 9.38 -1.46 -8.69
C HIS A 151 10.18 -0.24 -8.19
N LYS A 152 11.15 0.22 -8.99
CA LYS A 152 11.87 1.48 -8.75
C LYS A 152 10.93 2.67 -8.53
N PRO A 153 9.80 2.83 -9.25
CA PRO A 153 8.86 3.92 -8.98
C PRO A 153 8.28 3.92 -7.56
N HIS A 154 8.14 2.75 -6.92
CA HIS A 154 7.76 2.66 -5.51
C HIS A 154 8.94 3.06 -4.60
N HIS A 155 10.13 2.60 -4.94
CA HIS A 155 11.36 2.86 -4.18
C HIS A 155 11.95 4.26 -4.30
N ILE A 156 11.32 5.17 -5.06
CA ILE A 156 11.72 6.59 -5.00
C ILE A 156 11.35 7.21 -3.65
N TRP A 157 10.37 6.65 -2.94
CA TRP A 157 9.91 7.07 -1.62
C TRP A 157 10.77 6.47 -0.50
N LYS A 158 12.06 6.84 -0.44
CA LYS A 158 13.01 6.28 0.53
C LYS A 158 12.59 6.43 2.00
N ILE A 159 11.92 7.53 2.32
CA ILE A 159 11.27 7.75 3.61
C ILE A 159 9.78 7.74 3.32
N PRO A 160 9.13 6.57 3.29
CA PRO A 160 7.74 6.46 2.87
C PRO A 160 6.82 7.17 3.87
N THR A 161 5.67 7.63 3.38
CA THR A 161 4.52 7.93 4.23
C THR A 161 3.49 6.80 4.11
N PRO A 162 2.42 6.78 4.92
CA PRO A 162 1.33 5.82 4.76
C PRO A 162 0.75 5.80 3.34
N PHE A 163 0.80 6.93 2.61
CA PHE A 163 0.33 7.04 1.24
C PHE A 163 1.26 6.41 0.20
N ALA A 164 2.54 6.16 0.53
CA ALA A 164 3.49 5.44 -0.33
C ALA A 164 3.07 3.97 -0.54
N SER A 165 2.27 3.42 0.38
CA SER A 165 1.86 2.01 0.43
C SER A 165 1.22 1.47 -0.85
N HIS A 166 0.55 2.33 -1.62
CA HIS A 166 -0.08 1.98 -2.90
C HIS A 166 0.46 2.81 -4.08
N ALA A 167 1.52 3.59 -3.85
CA ALA A 167 2.14 4.46 -4.85
C ALA A 167 3.19 3.69 -5.66
N PHE A 168 2.74 2.65 -6.37
CA PHE A 168 3.57 1.77 -7.22
C PHE A 168 3.06 1.71 -8.66
N HIS A 169 3.86 1.12 -9.55
CA HIS A 169 3.45 0.85 -10.92
C HIS A 169 2.27 -0.14 -10.97
N PRO A 170 1.33 -0.06 -11.93
CA PRO A 170 0.19 -0.98 -11.96
C PRO A 170 0.54 -2.47 -11.99
N VAL A 171 1.56 -2.84 -12.77
CA VAL A 171 2.06 -4.24 -12.82
C VAL A 171 2.59 -4.69 -11.46
N ASP A 172 3.31 -3.82 -10.76
CA ASP A 172 3.83 -4.11 -9.42
C ASP A 172 2.68 -4.34 -8.44
N GLY A 173 1.72 -3.40 -8.39
CA GLY A 173 0.53 -3.50 -7.56
C GLY A 173 -0.32 -4.73 -7.82
N PHE A 174 -0.55 -5.07 -9.09
CA PHE A 174 -1.30 -6.27 -9.44
C PHE A 174 -0.55 -7.54 -9.02
N LEU A 175 0.75 -7.64 -9.28
CA LEU A 175 1.53 -8.82 -8.91
C LEU A 175 1.57 -9.01 -7.40
N GLN A 176 1.80 -7.95 -6.62
CA GLN A 176 1.81 -8.04 -5.16
C GLN A 176 0.41 -8.32 -4.58
N GLY A 177 -0.66 -7.84 -5.22
CA GLY A 177 -2.05 -8.10 -4.81
C GLY A 177 -2.59 -9.47 -5.22
N LEU A 178 -2.04 -10.08 -6.27
CA LEU A 178 -2.53 -11.32 -6.88
C LEU A 178 -2.67 -12.50 -5.89
N PRO A 179 -1.73 -12.75 -4.96
CA PRO A 179 -1.84 -13.87 -4.03
C PRO A 179 -3.11 -13.85 -3.17
N TYR A 180 -3.58 -12.66 -2.78
CA TYR A 180 -4.81 -12.51 -2.01
C TYR A 180 -6.04 -12.98 -2.78
N HIS A 181 -6.07 -12.67 -4.09
CA HIS A 181 -7.20 -12.97 -4.96
C HIS A 181 -7.16 -14.38 -5.53
N ILE A 182 -5.98 -15.00 -5.68
CA ILE A 182 -5.86 -16.38 -6.15
C ILE A 182 -6.13 -17.40 -5.04
N TYR A 183 -5.89 -17.05 -3.77
CA TYR A 183 -6.12 -17.94 -2.63
C TYR A 183 -7.50 -18.61 -2.65
N PRO A 184 -8.63 -17.88 -2.78
CA PRO A 184 -9.96 -18.50 -2.79
C PRO A 184 -10.25 -19.38 -4.01
N PHE A 185 -9.43 -19.36 -5.06
CA PHE A 185 -9.55 -20.32 -6.18
C PHE A 185 -8.86 -21.65 -5.86
N LEU A 186 -7.86 -21.63 -4.97
CA LEU A 186 -7.08 -22.78 -4.58
C LEU A 186 -7.63 -23.45 -3.31
N PHE A 187 -8.05 -22.65 -2.33
CA PHE A 187 -8.46 -23.10 -1.01
C PHE A 187 -9.87 -22.60 -0.65
N PRO A 188 -10.68 -23.40 0.07
CA PRO A 188 -11.95 -22.94 0.59
C PRO A 188 -11.78 -21.78 1.58
N LEU A 189 -12.60 -20.74 1.43
CA LEU A 189 -12.57 -19.57 2.30
C LEU A 189 -13.96 -18.98 2.50
N HIS A 190 -14.32 -18.65 3.73
CA HIS A 190 -15.62 -18.04 4.04
C HIS A 190 -15.71 -16.62 3.47
N LYS A 191 -16.80 -16.25 2.78
CA LYS A 191 -16.93 -14.96 2.09
C LYS A 191 -16.73 -13.74 3.00
N VAL A 192 -17.33 -13.74 4.19
CA VAL A 192 -17.15 -12.63 5.14
C VAL A 192 -15.72 -12.57 5.66
N LEU A 193 -15.09 -13.72 5.90
CA LEU A 193 -13.69 -13.77 6.35
C LEU A 193 -12.77 -13.23 5.25
N TYR A 194 -13.02 -13.55 3.99
CA TYR A 194 -12.28 -13.02 2.86
C TYR A 194 -12.37 -11.48 2.77
N LEU A 195 -13.55 -10.90 2.98
CA LEU A 195 -13.71 -9.44 3.02
C LEU A 195 -12.99 -8.80 4.22
N LEU A 196 -13.06 -9.42 5.40
CA LEU A 196 -12.32 -8.95 6.58
C LEU A 196 -10.81 -9.00 6.36
N LEU A 197 -10.32 -10.09 5.76
CA LEU A 197 -8.92 -10.25 5.38
C LEU A 197 -8.50 -9.19 4.36
N TYR A 198 -9.33 -8.90 3.35
CA TYR A 198 -9.07 -7.84 2.38
C TYR A 198 -8.87 -6.47 3.06
N VAL A 199 -9.71 -6.12 4.05
CA VAL A 199 -9.53 -4.89 4.84
C VAL A 199 -8.25 -4.96 5.68
N PHE A 200 -8.01 -6.08 6.36
CA PHE A 200 -6.79 -6.30 7.16
C PHE A 200 -5.52 -6.10 6.33
N VAL A 201 -5.46 -6.67 5.11
CA VAL A 201 -4.33 -6.51 4.20
C VAL A 201 -4.07 -5.03 3.88
N ASN A 202 -5.12 -4.25 3.61
CA ASN A 202 -4.97 -2.82 3.34
C ASN A 202 -4.43 -2.06 4.55
N ILE A 203 -4.96 -2.35 5.76
CA ILE A 203 -4.44 -1.79 7.02
C ILE A 203 -2.96 -2.14 7.18
N TRP A 204 -2.61 -3.41 6.98
CA TRP A 204 -1.24 -3.89 7.13
C TRP A 204 -0.28 -3.21 6.15
N THR A 205 -0.63 -3.21 4.86
CA THR A 205 0.16 -2.58 3.80
C THR A 205 0.39 -1.09 4.06
N ILE A 206 -0.59 -0.38 4.63
CA ILE A 206 -0.42 1.01 5.04
C ILE A 206 0.50 1.10 6.27
N SER A 207 0.27 0.26 7.28
CA SER A 207 1.02 0.30 8.55
C SER A 207 2.52 0.03 8.38
N ILE A 208 2.94 -0.81 7.43
CA ILE A 208 4.38 -1.04 7.22
C ILE A 208 5.08 0.18 6.58
N HIS A 209 4.34 1.18 6.07
CA HIS A 209 4.88 2.40 5.46
C HIS A 209 4.77 3.66 6.33
N ASP A 210 4.17 3.56 7.52
CA ASP A 210 3.86 4.74 8.35
C ASP A 210 5.01 5.17 9.27
N GLY A 211 6.13 4.46 9.26
CA GLY A 211 7.29 4.79 10.09
C GLY A 211 7.07 4.56 11.58
N ASP A 212 5.98 3.89 12.00
CA ASP A 212 5.73 3.54 13.40
C ASP A 212 6.42 2.23 13.78
N TYR A 213 7.47 2.34 14.60
CA TYR A 213 8.35 1.23 14.93
C TYR A 213 7.96 0.49 16.22
N ARG A 214 6.68 0.53 16.60
CA ARG A 214 6.16 0.04 17.90
C ARG A 214 5.75 -1.43 17.91
N VAL A 215 6.24 -2.25 16.98
CA VAL A 215 6.08 -3.72 17.11
C VAL A 215 6.75 -4.16 18.42
N PRO A 216 6.05 -4.90 19.31
CA PRO A 216 6.63 -5.31 20.59
C PRO A 216 7.94 -6.07 20.42
N ASP A 217 8.94 -5.80 21.26
CA ASP A 217 10.30 -6.35 21.14
C ASP A 217 10.32 -7.88 20.97
N THR A 218 9.46 -8.59 21.69
CA THR A 218 9.33 -10.07 21.62
C THR A 218 8.86 -10.56 20.26
N LEU A 219 8.15 -9.73 19.49
CA LEU A 219 7.60 -10.04 18.18
C LEU A 219 8.43 -9.47 17.02
N THR A 220 9.34 -8.53 17.26
CA THR A 220 10.19 -7.93 16.21
C THR A 220 10.99 -8.97 15.41
N SER A 221 11.37 -10.09 16.05
CA SER A 221 12.09 -11.16 15.36
C SER A 221 11.22 -11.95 14.38
N VAL A 222 9.89 -11.91 14.51
CA VAL A 222 8.91 -12.70 13.74
C VAL A 222 8.11 -11.83 12.79
N ILE A 223 7.73 -10.62 13.21
CA ILE A 223 6.87 -9.70 12.45
C ILE A 223 7.73 -8.76 11.60
N ASN A 224 7.46 -8.74 10.30
CA ASN A 224 8.00 -7.76 9.36
C ASN A 224 7.13 -6.48 9.42
N GLY A 225 7.41 -5.62 10.40
CA GLY A 225 6.70 -4.34 10.61
C GLY A 225 7.39 -3.14 9.95
N SER A 226 6.91 -1.92 10.23
CA SER A 226 7.40 -0.70 9.55
C SER A 226 8.91 -0.46 9.68
N ALA A 227 9.54 -0.88 10.78
CA ALA A 227 10.99 -0.75 10.95
C ALA A 227 11.77 -1.56 9.90
N HIS A 228 11.32 -2.78 9.62
CA HIS A 228 11.94 -3.67 8.62
C HIS A 228 11.71 -3.14 7.21
N HIS A 229 10.48 -2.70 6.91
CA HIS A 229 10.11 -2.17 5.61
C HIS A 229 10.73 -0.80 5.32
N THR A 230 10.94 0.04 6.33
CA THR A 230 11.73 1.28 6.18
C THR A 230 13.16 0.96 5.77
N ASP A 231 13.80 0.00 6.42
CA ASP A 231 15.14 -0.46 6.05
C ASP A 231 15.15 -1.04 4.62
N HIS A 232 14.10 -1.76 4.24
CA HIS A 232 13.91 -2.22 2.86
C HIS A 232 13.90 -1.05 1.86
N HIS A 233 13.15 0.01 2.12
CA HIS A 233 13.13 1.22 1.28
C HIS A 233 14.48 1.96 1.21
N LEU A 234 15.29 1.88 2.27
CA LEU A 234 16.61 2.53 2.34
C LEU A 234 17.72 1.70 1.68
N PHE A 235 17.70 0.38 1.85
CA PHE A 235 18.80 -0.52 1.50
C PHE A 235 18.47 -1.47 0.35
N PHE A 236 17.21 -1.57 -0.08
CA PHE A 236 16.66 -2.33 -1.21
C PHE A 236 16.77 -3.86 -1.13
N ASP A 237 17.90 -4.40 -0.65
CA ASP A 237 18.23 -5.82 -0.78
C ASP A 237 17.73 -6.72 0.38
N TYR A 238 16.93 -6.19 1.30
CA TYR A 238 16.57 -6.87 2.56
C TYR A 238 15.08 -6.77 2.90
N ASN A 239 14.57 -7.69 3.72
CA ASN A 239 13.24 -7.63 4.35
C ASN A 239 12.05 -7.53 3.37
N TYR A 240 11.97 -8.42 2.37
CA TYR A 240 10.92 -8.44 1.36
C TYR A 240 9.57 -9.00 1.83
N GLY A 241 9.51 -9.68 2.98
CA GLY A 241 8.30 -10.31 3.49
C GLY A 241 7.16 -9.30 3.75
N GLN A 242 5.92 -9.77 3.66
CA GLN A 242 4.76 -8.89 3.85
C GLN A 242 4.43 -8.74 5.34
N TYR A 243 4.23 -9.86 6.05
CA TYR A 243 3.82 -9.90 7.45
C TYR A 243 4.91 -10.45 8.36
N PHE A 244 5.66 -11.45 7.88
CA PHE A 244 6.59 -12.21 8.70
C PHE A 244 8.02 -12.12 8.16
N THR A 245 9.00 -12.26 9.05
CA THR A 245 10.42 -12.34 8.70
C THR A 245 10.83 -13.73 8.24
N LEU A 246 9.92 -14.70 8.28
CA LEU A 246 10.19 -16.12 8.00
C LEU A 246 10.87 -16.33 6.66
N TRP A 247 10.29 -15.81 5.57
CA TRP A 247 10.82 -16.01 4.23
C TRP A 247 12.11 -15.23 3.97
N ASP A 248 12.26 -14.06 4.61
CA ASP A 248 13.51 -13.33 4.60
C ASP A 248 14.65 -14.11 5.27
N ARG A 249 14.36 -14.81 6.36
CA ARG A 249 15.35 -15.67 7.04
C ARG A 249 15.69 -16.87 6.17
N LEU A 250 14.69 -17.55 5.62
CA LEU A 250 14.89 -18.72 4.76
C LEU A 250 15.64 -18.36 3.47
N GLY A 251 15.34 -17.22 2.86
CA GLY A 251 15.98 -16.79 1.62
C GLY A 251 17.20 -15.88 1.80
N GLY A 252 17.67 -15.66 3.03
CA GLY A 252 18.91 -14.95 3.33
C GLY A 252 18.86 -13.44 3.09
N SER A 253 17.68 -12.83 3.13
CA SER A 253 17.47 -11.38 2.98
C SER A 253 17.05 -10.70 4.29
N TYR A 254 17.00 -11.43 5.41
CA TYR A 254 16.68 -10.84 6.71
C TYR A 254 17.77 -9.88 7.18
N ARG A 255 17.35 -8.67 7.57
CA ARG A 255 18.19 -7.67 8.23
C ARG A 255 17.47 -7.10 9.44
N HIS A 256 18.16 -7.11 10.58
CA HIS A 256 17.65 -6.45 11.78
C HIS A 256 17.49 -4.94 11.54
N PRO A 257 16.32 -4.34 11.82
CA PRO A 257 16.06 -2.94 11.51
C PRO A 257 17.02 -1.96 12.17
N SER A 258 17.47 -0.97 11.41
CA SER A 258 18.33 0.12 11.88
C SER A 258 17.63 1.01 12.90
N ALA A 259 16.32 1.21 12.77
CA ALA A 259 15.50 1.98 13.70
C ALA A 259 15.55 1.43 15.13
N LEU A 260 15.49 0.10 15.28
CA LEU A 260 15.57 -0.58 16.58
C LEU A 260 16.97 -0.55 17.21
N MET A 261 17.98 -0.13 16.44
CA MET A 261 19.35 0.08 16.91
C MET A 261 19.68 1.57 17.14
N GLY A 262 18.68 2.45 17.13
CA GLY A 262 18.88 3.90 17.22
C GLY A 262 19.62 4.48 16.00
N LYS A 263 19.42 3.89 14.81
CA LYS A 263 20.05 4.33 13.55
C LYS A 263 19.03 4.57 12.43
N GLY A 264 17.74 4.61 12.76
CA GLY A 264 16.66 4.84 11.82
C GLY A 264 16.51 6.30 11.38
N PRO A 265 15.60 6.60 10.45
CA PRO A 265 15.42 7.94 9.89
C PRO A 265 15.14 9.05 10.90
N LEU A 266 14.31 8.78 11.92
CA LEU A 266 14.02 9.77 12.98
C LEU A 266 15.28 10.20 13.74
N GLU A 267 16.21 9.27 13.97
CA GLU A 267 17.46 9.61 14.66
C GLU A 267 18.39 10.45 13.77
N VAL A 268 18.37 10.21 12.46
CA VAL A 268 19.07 11.07 11.50
C VAL A 268 18.50 12.49 11.54
N VAL A 269 17.17 12.65 11.60
CA VAL A 269 16.51 13.96 11.73
C VAL A 269 16.95 14.66 13.02
N ARG A 270 16.85 13.97 14.17
CA ARG A 270 17.25 14.53 15.47
C ARG A 270 18.70 14.98 15.49
N ARG A 271 19.63 14.16 14.97
CA ARG A 271 21.05 14.50 14.88
C ARG A 271 21.27 15.74 14.02
N LEU A 272 20.69 15.80 12.82
CA LEU A 272 20.85 16.96 11.94
C LEU A 272 20.23 18.23 12.52
N GLN A 273 19.14 18.09 13.29
CA GLN A 273 18.54 19.22 14.02
C GLN A 273 19.46 19.73 15.12
N ALA A 274 20.03 18.83 15.93
CA ALA A 274 21.00 19.17 16.98
C ALA A 274 22.27 19.82 16.41
N GLU A 275 22.71 19.40 15.22
CA GLU A 275 23.85 19.99 14.50
C GLU A 275 23.51 21.33 13.80
N GLY A 276 22.27 21.81 13.87
CA GLY A 276 21.82 23.04 13.21
C GLY A 276 21.72 22.95 11.68
N LYS A 277 21.92 21.75 11.10
CA LYS A 277 21.96 21.50 9.65
C LYS A 277 20.58 21.42 9.00
N LEU A 278 19.50 21.40 9.79
CA LEU A 278 18.11 21.49 9.30
C LEU A 278 17.56 22.92 9.28
N SER A 279 18.35 23.93 9.65
CA SER A 279 17.92 25.33 9.61
C SER A 279 18.07 25.94 8.20
N GLY A 280 16.96 26.42 7.62
CA GLY A 280 16.98 27.37 6.49
C GLY A 280 16.35 26.95 5.15
N ARG A 281 15.10 26.45 5.13
CA ARG A 281 14.26 26.51 3.90
C ARG A 281 13.21 27.63 3.92
N GLY A 282 13.30 28.56 4.89
CA GLY A 282 12.38 29.68 5.07
C GLY A 282 13.08 30.96 5.46
N LYS A 283 13.86 31.55 4.55
CA LYS A 283 14.09 33.01 4.54
C LYS A 283 13.93 33.48 3.10
N THR A 284 12.74 34.02 2.83
CA THR A 284 12.44 34.89 1.71
C THR A 284 13.60 35.88 1.53
N GLN A 285 14.21 35.89 0.35
CA GLN A 285 15.10 36.98 -0.05
C GLN A 285 14.27 38.26 -0.11
N GLU A 286 14.29 39.05 0.95
CA GLU A 286 13.95 40.47 0.83
C GLU A 286 15.03 41.15 0.00
N HIS A 287 14.57 41.74 -1.10
CA HIS A 287 15.34 42.54 -2.03
C HIS A 287 16.15 43.62 -1.32
N ALA A 288 17.46 43.41 -1.21
CA ALA A 288 18.42 44.50 -1.09
C ALA A 288 18.90 44.88 -2.50
N SER A 289 18.13 45.70 -3.20
CA SER A 289 18.64 46.43 -4.37
C SER A 289 18.60 47.92 -4.06
N GLY A 290 19.75 48.43 -3.62
CA GLY A 290 20.01 49.85 -3.43
C GLY A 290 19.81 50.62 -4.74
N HIS A 291 19.04 51.70 -4.65
CA HIS A 291 18.99 52.73 -5.66
C HIS A 291 20.33 53.49 -5.68
N SER A 292 21.12 53.24 -6.72
CA SER A 292 22.21 54.12 -7.13
C SER A 292 21.60 55.30 -7.92
N GLN A 293 21.53 56.46 -7.28
CA GLN A 293 21.44 57.73 -7.99
C GLN A 293 22.84 58.13 -8.44
N TYR A 294 23.07 58.24 -9.75
CA TYR A 294 23.92 59.30 -10.27
C TYR A 294 23.57 59.60 -11.74
N GLY A 295 22.81 60.68 -11.92
CA GLY A 295 22.54 61.30 -13.20
C GLY A 295 23.62 62.34 -13.54
N ARG A 296 24.14 62.21 -14.77
CA ARG A 296 24.98 63.16 -15.53
C ARG A 296 24.69 64.64 -15.32
N ARG A 297 25.74 65.46 -15.46
CA ARG A 297 25.75 66.62 -16.37
C ARG A 297 27.17 67.04 -16.76
N LYS A 298 27.23 67.69 -17.95
CA LYS A 298 28.36 68.35 -18.67
C LYS A 298 29.09 67.44 -19.67
N ASP A 299 29.17 67.71 -20.97
CA ASP A 299 28.99 68.94 -21.77
C ASP A 299 28.48 68.63 -23.20
N GLU A 300 28.09 69.71 -23.90
CA GLU A 300 27.66 69.88 -25.32
C GLU A 300 26.16 69.76 -25.67
#